data_AF-F0Q7V2-F1
#
_entry.id   AF-F0Q7V2-F1
#
_cell.length_a   1.000
_cell.length_b   1.000
_cell.length_c   1.000
_cell.angle_alpha   90.00
_cell.angle_beta   90.00
_cell.angle_gamma   90.00
#
_symmetry.space_group_name_H-M   'P 1'
#
loop_
_entity.id
_entity.type
_entity.pdbx_description
1 polymer ?
#
loop_
_entity_poly.entity_id
_entity_poly.type
_entity_poly.pdbx_seq_one_letter_code
_entity_poly.pdbx_strand_id
1 'polypeptide(L)'
;MSALLRYQELFALALEGDGLPLSEFIDKVRLGEVSLSEVDEIVEHIKQSYDGLPCRLRATALTCLFQMHAEAGYEVARRDLPKVVAEFRRHAGYLHQVVGLLVKHRGLRVPLAQDDYDTTMRVAFALNEGIDVNRFLKK
;
A
#
# COMPACT_ATOMS: atom_id res chain seq x y z
N MET A 1 -14.13 -22.88 3.77
CA MET A 1 -13.46 -21.96 2.83
C MET A 1 -12.34 -21.29 3.60
N SER A 2 -11.09 -21.34 3.11
CA SER A 2 -9.95 -20.71 3.79
C SER A 2 -10.02 -19.19 3.67
N ALA A 3 -9.40 -18.47 4.61
CA ALA A 3 -9.29 -17.01 4.50
C ALA A 3 -8.59 -16.56 3.21
N LEU A 4 -7.60 -17.33 2.73
CA LEU A 4 -6.94 -17.08 1.44
C LEU A 4 -7.90 -17.14 0.26
N LEU A 5 -8.73 -18.19 0.17
CA LEU A 5 -9.70 -18.32 -0.92
C LEU A 5 -10.72 -17.17 -0.85
N ARG A 6 -11.15 -16.82 0.37
CA ARG A 6 -12.07 -15.69 0.57
C ARG A 6 -11.44 -14.36 0.17
N TYR A 7 -10.18 -14.13 0.53
CA TYR A 7 -9.44 -12.95 0.08
C TYR A 7 -9.37 -12.89 -1.45
N GLN A 8 -9.05 -14.00 -2.13
CA GLN A 8 -8.95 -14.05 -3.60
C GLN A 8 -10.28 -13.71 -4.28
N GLU A 9 -11.39 -14.27 -3.79
CA GLU A 9 -12.73 -13.95 -4.28
C GLU A 9 -13.06 -12.45 -4.11
N LEU A 10 -12.84 -11.91 -2.92
CA LEU A 10 -13.16 -10.52 -2.61
C LEU A 10 -12.25 -9.54 -3.36
N PHE A 11 -10.98 -9.91 -3.54
CA PHE A 11 -10.03 -9.13 -4.33
C PHE A 11 -10.40 -9.14 -5.82
N ALA A 12 -10.93 -10.25 -6.33
CA ALA A 12 -11.48 -10.33 -7.67
C ALA A 12 -12.77 -9.51 -7.83
N LEU A 13 -13.66 -9.49 -6.84
CA LEU A 13 -14.88 -8.67 -6.86
C LEU A 13 -14.57 -7.17 -6.80
N ALA A 14 -13.52 -6.78 -6.07
CA ALA A 14 -13.03 -5.40 -6.08
C ALA A 14 -12.58 -4.93 -7.49
N LEU A 15 -12.32 -5.86 -8.43
CA LEU A 15 -12.07 -5.56 -9.85
C LEU A 15 -13.31 -5.09 -10.59
N GLU A 16 -14.48 -5.57 -10.18
CA GLU A 16 -15.77 -5.33 -10.82
C GLU A 16 -16.45 -4.05 -10.29
N GLY A 17 -15.85 -3.41 -9.27
CA GLY A 17 -16.22 -2.09 -8.78
C GLY A 17 -16.79 -2.07 -7.36
N ASP A 18 -17.02 -3.23 -6.74
CA ASP A 18 -17.46 -3.31 -5.34
C ASP A 18 -16.31 -3.71 -4.42
N GLY A 19 -15.66 -2.71 -3.83
CA GLY A 19 -14.58 -2.90 -2.86
C GLY A 19 -15.04 -3.05 -1.41
N LEU A 20 -16.34 -2.83 -1.10
CA LEU A 20 -16.85 -2.88 0.26
C LEU A 20 -16.63 -4.26 0.91
N PRO A 21 -16.94 -5.38 0.24
CA PRO A 21 -16.73 -6.72 0.81
C PRO A 21 -15.26 -7.01 1.16
N LEU A 22 -14.32 -6.49 0.36
CA LEU A 22 -12.89 -6.61 0.65
C LEU A 22 -12.52 -5.81 1.90
N SER A 23 -12.98 -4.56 2.01
CA SER A 23 -12.70 -3.74 3.19
C SER A 23 -13.23 -4.33 4.49
N GLU A 24 -14.45 -4.88 4.49
CA GLU A 24 -15.03 -5.56 5.66
C GLU A 24 -14.21 -6.78 6.06
N PHE A 25 -13.71 -7.55 5.09
CA PHE A 25 -12.84 -8.68 5.37
C PHE A 25 -11.51 -8.25 6.00
N ILE A 26 -10.91 -7.17 5.50
CA ILE A 26 -9.67 -6.63 6.09
C ILE A 26 -9.92 -6.12 7.51
N ASP A 27 -11.07 -5.51 7.79
CA ASP A 27 -11.40 -5.10 9.16
C ASP A 27 -11.55 -6.31 10.10
N LYS A 28 -12.12 -7.43 9.65
CA LYS A 28 -12.13 -8.68 10.43
C LYS A 28 -10.73 -9.20 10.71
N VAL A 29 -9.82 -9.15 9.74
CA VAL A 29 -8.41 -9.49 9.94
C VAL A 29 -7.80 -8.60 11.04
N ARG A 30 -8.05 -7.28 10.97
CA ARG A 30 -7.52 -6.31 11.94
C ARG A 30 -8.10 -6.48 13.36
N LEU A 31 -9.34 -6.95 13.46
CA LEU A 31 -10.00 -7.28 14.73
C LEU A 31 -9.54 -8.62 15.32
N GLY A 32 -8.67 -9.36 14.61
CA GLY A 32 -8.17 -10.67 15.05
C GLY A 32 -9.18 -11.81 14.87
N GLU A 33 -10.20 -11.62 14.04
CA GLU A 33 -11.20 -12.65 13.73
C GLU A 33 -10.66 -13.70 12.74
N VAL A 34 -9.52 -13.43 12.10
CA VAL A 34 -8.79 -14.35 11.23
C VAL A 34 -7.50 -14.78 11.93
N SER A 35 -7.19 -16.07 11.89
CA SER A 35 -6.00 -16.61 12.55
C SER A 35 -4.70 -16.07 11.93
N LEU A 36 -3.66 -15.88 12.74
CA LEU A 36 -2.37 -15.36 12.24
C LEU A 36 -1.78 -16.20 11.11
N SER A 37 -1.89 -17.53 11.19
CA SER A 37 -1.42 -18.44 10.11
C SER A 37 -2.16 -18.20 8.80
N GLU A 38 -3.47 -17.93 8.85
CA GLU A 38 -4.24 -17.62 7.65
C GLU A 38 -3.92 -16.22 7.10
N VAL A 39 -3.61 -15.26 7.98
CA VAL A 39 -3.13 -13.94 7.57
C VAL A 39 -1.78 -14.04 6.87
N ASP A 40 -0.86 -14.85 7.40
CA ASP A 40 0.47 -15.08 6.81
C ASP A 40 0.36 -15.70 5.41
N GLU A 41 -0.55 -16.66 5.22
CA GLU A 41 -0.84 -17.23 3.89
C GLU A 41 -1.32 -16.17 2.89
N ILE A 42 -2.20 -15.25 3.32
CA ILE A 42 -2.67 -14.13 2.48
C ILE A 42 -1.53 -13.18 2.15
N VAL A 43 -0.71 -12.82 3.15
CA VAL A 43 0.44 -11.93 2.99
C VAL A 43 1.43 -12.49 1.97
N GLU A 44 1.79 -13.77 2.09
CA GLU A 44 2.70 -14.42 1.16
C GLU A 44 2.11 -14.54 -0.25
N HIS A 45 0.80 -14.83 -0.36
CA HIS A 45 0.12 -14.82 -1.65
C HIS A 45 0.16 -13.44 -2.33
N ILE A 46 -0.06 -12.35 -1.58
CA ILE A 46 0.03 -10.99 -2.12
C ILE A 46 1.44 -10.71 -2.60
N LYS A 47 2.47 -11.00 -1.80
CA LYS A 47 3.88 -10.77 -2.19
C LYS A 47 4.26 -11.49 -3.48
N GLN A 48 3.84 -12.76 -3.63
CA GLN A 48 4.16 -13.58 -4.81
C GLN A 48 3.47 -13.10 -6.09
N SER A 49 2.23 -12.62 -5.97
CA SER A 49 1.43 -12.18 -7.12
C SER A 49 1.61 -10.70 -7.47
N TYR A 50 2.16 -9.90 -6.55
CA TYR A 50 2.18 -8.43 -6.60
C TYR A 50 2.72 -7.86 -7.92
N ASP A 51 3.87 -8.35 -8.39
CA ASP A 51 4.53 -7.82 -9.59
C ASP A 51 3.74 -8.15 -10.87
N GLY A 52 2.91 -9.20 -10.85
CA GLY A 52 1.99 -9.55 -11.93
C GLY A 52 0.69 -8.73 -11.95
N LEU A 53 0.40 -7.95 -10.90
CA LEU A 53 -0.82 -7.15 -10.83
C LEU A 53 -0.72 -5.90 -11.73
N PRO A 54 -1.80 -5.55 -12.46
CA PRO A 54 -1.99 -4.23 -13.05
C PRO A 54 -1.76 -3.11 -12.03
N CYS A 55 -1.20 -1.97 -12.47
CA CYS A 55 -0.87 -0.83 -11.59
C CYS A 55 -2.07 -0.38 -10.71
N ARG A 56 -3.28 -0.34 -11.29
CA ARG A 56 -4.52 -0.01 -10.56
C ARG A 56 -4.79 -0.93 -9.36
N LEU A 57 -4.35 -2.18 -9.41
CA LEU A 57 -4.56 -3.18 -8.37
C LEU A 57 -3.41 -3.26 -7.38
N ARG A 58 -2.22 -2.82 -7.77
CA ARG A 58 -1.07 -2.73 -6.85
C ARG A 58 -1.37 -1.78 -5.69
N ALA A 59 -2.09 -0.69 -5.93
CA ALA A 59 -2.54 0.23 -4.87
C ALA A 59 -3.45 -0.48 -3.84
N THR A 60 -4.45 -1.24 -4.32
CA THR A 60 -5.36 -2.02 -3.48
C THR A 60 -4.62 -3.12 -2.73
N ALA A 61 -3.80 -3.91 -3.42
CA ALA A 61 -3.01 -4.98 -2.83
C ALA A 61 -2.05 -4.45 -1.74
N LEU A 62 -1.39 -3.33 -2.01
CA LEU A 62 -0.48 -2.69 -1.07
C LEU A 62 -1.22 -2.17 0.17
N THR A 63 -2.41 -1.62 0.00
CA THR A 63 -3.28 -1.20 1.11
C THR A 63 -3.70 -2.40 1.96
N CYS A 64 -4.18 -3.48 1.33
CA CYS A 64 -4.56 -4.71 2.03
C CYS A 64 -3.37 -5.27 2.81
N LEU A 65 -2.21 -5.38 2.16
CA LEU A 65 -0.97 -5.88 2.77
C LEU A 65 -0.59 -5.06 4.00
N PHE A 66 -0.62 -3.72 3.90
CA PHE A 66 -0.30 -2.85 5.02
C PHE A 66 -1.32 -2.94 6.17
N GLN A 67 -2.60 -3.08 5.85
CA GLN A 67 -3.66 -3.18 6.86
C GLN A 67 -3.65 -4.52 7.61
N MET A 68 -3.29 -5.61 6.93
CA MET A 68 -3.17 -6.94 7.53
C MET A 68 -1.81 -7.14 8.22
N HIS A 69 -0.74 -6.63 7.61
CA HIS A 69 0.63 -6.80 8.07
C HIS A 69 1.50 -5.60 7.69
N ALA A 70 1.56 -4.59 8.57
CA ALA A 70 2.18 -3.30 8.31
C ALA A 70 3.64 -3.39 7.79
N GLU A 71 4.46 -4.29 8.35
CA GLU A 71 5.85 -4.49 7.91
C GLU A 71 5.95 -4.99 6.46
N ALA A 72 5.16 -5.99 6.07
CA ALA A 72 5.13 -6.49 4.71
C ALA A 72 4.69 -5.40 3.73
N GLY A 73 3.69 -4.59 4.11
CA GLY A 73 3.27 -3.43 3.33
C GLY A 73 4.39 -2.40 3.17
N TYR A 74 5.15 -2.14 4.25
CA TYR A 74 6.28 -1.23 4.24
C TYR A 74 7.44 -1.73 3.35
N GLU A 75 7.81 -3.01 3.43
CA GLU A 75 8.87 -3.59 2.61
C GLU A 75 8.57 -3.46 1.12
N VAL A 76 7.33 -3.78 0.72
CA VAL A 76 6.88 -3.65 -0.67
C VAL A 76 6.85 -2.19 -1.10
N ALA A 77 6.31 -1.28 -0.28
CA ALA A 77 6.29 0.15 -0.57
C ALA A 77 7.70 0.73 -0.75
N ARG A 78 8.65 0.33 0.11
CA ARG A 78 10.05 0.76 0.03
C ARG A 78 10.72 0.27 -1.26
N ARG A 79 10.45 -0.97 -1.65
CA ARG A 79 10.95 -1.58 -2.89
C ARG A 79 10.40 -0.88 -4.14
N ASP A 80 9.14 -0.46 -4.09
CA ASP A 80 8.46 0.18 -5.22
C ASP A 80 8.76 1.69 -5.34
N LEU A 81 9.14 2.36 -4.26
CA LEU A 81 9.39 3.81 -4.22
C LEU A 81 10.25 4.32 -5.39
N PRO A 82 11.43 3.74 -5.72
CA PRO A 82 12.24 4.24 -6.83
C PRO A 82 11.53 4.14 -8.19
N LYS A 83 10.75 3.07 -8.39
CA LYS A 83 10.01 2.83 -9.65
C LYS A 83 8.86 3.83 -9.80
N VAL A 84 8.08 4.05 -8.73
CA VAL A 84 6.95 4.99 -8.78
C VAL A 84 7.39 6.43 -8.90
N VAL A 85 8.55 6.79 -8.35
CA VAL A 85 9.17 8.11 -8.57
C VAL A 85 9.56 8.29 -10.04
N ALA A 86 10.18 7.28 -10.67
CA ALA A 86 10.56 7.33 -12.08
C ALA A 86 9.33 7.39 -13.02
N GLU A 87 8.23 6.76 -12.63
CA GLU A 87 7.01 6.65 -13.43
C GLU A 87 5.89 7.62 -13.01
N PHE A 88 6.18 8.61 -12.16
CA PHE A 88 5.19 9.50 -11.55
C PHE A 88 4.18 10.10 -12.55
N ARG A 89 4.65 10.53 -13.73
CA ARG A 89 3.79 11.12 -14.77
C ARG A 89 2.70 10.17 -15.28
N ARG A 90 2.88 8.86 -15.14
CA ARG A 90 1.92 7.83 -15.55
C ARG A 90 1.03 7.38 -14.39
N HIS A 91 1.52 7.45 -13.15
CA HIS A 91 0.92 6.75 -12.01
C HIS A 91 0.90 7.59 -10.72
N ALA A 92 0.51 8.86 -10.82
CA ALA A 92 0.53 9.80 -9.70
C ALA A 92 -0.30 9.36 -8.48
N GLY A 93 -1.46 8.71 -8.69
CA GLY A 93 -2.28 8.15 -7.60
C GLY A 93 -1.60 6.98 -6.88
N TYR A 94 -0.84 6.16 -7.59
CA TYR A 94 -0.10 5.05 -6.98
C TYR A 94 1.11 5.55 -6.18
N LEU A 95 1.76 6.62 -6.64
CA LEU A 95 2.79 7.30 -5.87
C LEU A 95 2.25 7.78 -4.52
N HIS A 96 1.10 8.46 -4.50
CA HIS A 96 0.47 8.92 -3.25
C HIS A 96 0.27 7.76 -2.27
N GLN A 97 -0.19 6.60 -2.76
CA GLN A 97 -0.37 5.41 -1.92
C GLN A 97 0.95 4.91 -1.32
N VAL A 98 2.00 4.76 -2.14
CA VAL A 98 3.31 4.31 -1.68
C VAL A 98 3.90 5.27 -0.65
N VAL A 99 3.88 6.58 -0.95
CA VAL A 99 4.42 7.63 -0.08
C VAL A 99 3.64 7.72 1.23
N GLY A 100 2.30 7.68 1.17
CA GLY A 100 1.43 7.71 2.34
C GLY A 100 1.71 6.57 3.31
N LEU A 101 1.94 5.36 2.79
CA LEU A 101 2.31 4.21 3.61
C LEU A 101 3.68 4.36 4.27
N LEU A 102 4.68 4.87 3.53
CA LEU A 102 6.01 5.11 4.07
C LEU A 102 6.00 6.19 5.16
N VAL A 103 5.22 7.26 4.96
CA VAL A 103 5.02 8.34 5.95
C VAL A 103 4.33 7.80 7.20
N LYS A 104 3.25 7.03 7.03
CA LYS A 104 2.49 6.45 8.15
C LYS A 104 3.34 5.47 8.96
N HIS A 105 4.05 4.57 8.29
CA HIS A 105 4.89 3.58 8.94
C HIS A 105 6.07 4.22 9.71
N ARG A 106 6.69 5.25 9.13
CA ARG A 106 7.78 6.00 9.80
C ARG A 106 7.31 7.02 10.84
N GLY A 107 6.00 7.14 11.09
CA GLY A 107 5.45 8.11 12.05
C GLY A 107 5.69 9.57 11.66
N LEU A 108 5.87 9.86 10.37
CA LEU A 108 6.11 11.21 9.88
C LEU A 108 4.80 12.02 9.89
N ARG A 109 4.85 13.24 10.43
CA ARG A 109 3.69 14.15 10.48
C ARG A 109 3.68 15.09 9.27
N VAL A 110 3.50 14.52 8.09
CA VAL A 110 3.41 15.28 6.83
C VAL A 110 1.99 15.15 6.28
N PRO A 111 1.28 16.28 6.07
CA PRO A 111 0.00 16.25 5.39
C PRO A 111 0.22 15.85 3.92
N LEU A 112 -0.40 14.77 3.49
CA LEU A 112 -0.43 14.34 2.09
C LEU A 112 -1.87 14.39 1.63
N ALA A 113 -2.16 15.24 0.65
CA ALA A 113 -3.44 15.21 -0.07
C ALA A 113 -3.27 14.40 -1.36
N GLN A 114 -4.34 13.76 -1.81
CA GLN A 114 -4.30 12.89 -3.00
C GLN A 114 -4.06 13.68 -4.30
N ASP A 115 -4.46 14.95 -4.31
CA ASP A 115 -4.30 15.92 -5.39
C ASP A 115 -3.06 16.82 -5.24
N ASP A 116 -2.40 16.82 -4.08
CA ASP A 116 -1.14 17.53 -3.85
C ASP A 116 0.06 16.69 -4.32
N TYR A 117 0.21 16.63 -5.64
CA TYR A 117 1.28 15.90 -6.29
C TYR A 117 2.66 16.48 -6.03
N ASP A 118 2.78 17.80 -5.86
CA ASP A 118 4.06 18.47 -5.62
C ASP A 118 4.62 18.10 -4.24
N THR A 119 3.80 18.17 -3.19
CA THR A 119 4.21 17.73 -1.85
C THR A 119 4.50 16.23 -1.84
N THR A 120 3.65 15.43 -2.49
CA THR A 120 3.84 13.98 -2.59
C THR A 120 5.19 13.64 -3.25
N MET A 121 5.55 14.32 -4.34
CA MET A 121 6.83 14.13 -5.04
C MET A 121 8.03 14.60 -4.21
N ARG A 122 7.92 15.73 -3.51
CA ARG A 122 8.99 16.21 -2.61
C ARG A 122 9.28 15.20 -1.50
N VAL A 123 8.22 14.64 -0.89
CA VAL A 123 8.36 13.60 0.13
C VAL A 123 8.94 12.32 -0.48
N ALA A 124 8.46 11.90 -1.65
CA ALA A 124 8.96 10.73 -2.34
C ALA A 124 10.46 10.83 -2.63
N PHE A 125 10.91 11.98 -3.14
CA PHE A 125 12.32 12.27 -3.40
C PHE A 125 13.14 12.21 -2.11
N ALA A 126 12.72 12.90 -1.05
CA ALA A 126 13.43 12.86 0.23
C ALA A 126 13.53 11.43 0.80
N LEU A 127 12.46 10.64 0.69
CA LEU A 127 12.46 9.24 1.11
C LEU A 127 13.40 8.37 0.26
N ASN A 128 13.44 8.61 -1.06
CA ASN A 128 14.28 7.87 -2.01
C ASN A 128 15.77 8.14 -1.79
N GLU A 129 16.12 9.40 -1.54
CA GLU A 129 17.50 9.86 -1.33
C GLU A 129 17.97 9.68 0.13
N GLY A 130 17.12 9.17 1.03
CA GLY A 130 17.44 9.03 2.45
C GLY A 130 17.59 10.37 3.20
N ILE A 131 16.97 11.42 2.70
CA ILE A 131 16.98 12.77 3.29
C ILE A 131 15.91 12.86 4.39
N ASP A 132 16.19 13.61 5.45
CA ASP A 132 15.17 13.94 6.46
C ASP A 132 14.02 14.75 5.84
N VAL A 133 12.83 14.12 5.79
CA VAL A 133 11.63 14.67 5.16
C VAL A 133 11.18 15.98 5.82
N ASN A 134 11.17 16.04 7.15
CA ASN A 134 10.71 17.24 7.88
C ASN A 134 11.64 18.44 7.63
N ARG A 135 12.95 18.20 7.57
CA ARG A 135 13.95 19.22 7.25
C ARG A 135 13.87 19.63 5.78
N PHE A 136 13.61 18.69 4.88
CA PHE A 136 13.50 18.95 3.44
C PHE A 136 12.27 19.79 3.07
N LEU A 137 11.14 19.58 3.77
CA LEU A 137 9.90 20.32 3.52
C LEU A 137 9.86 21.72 4.15
N LYS A 138 10.68 21.97 5.19
CA LYS A 138 10.81 23.31 5.82
C LYS A 138 11.64 24.30 5.00
N LYS A 139 12.31 23.84 3.93
CA LYS A 139 13.06 24.66 2.97
C LYS A 139 12.21 24.91 1.73
#